data_AF-A0A512NPD4-F1
#
_entry.id   AF-A0A512NPD4-F1
#
_cell.length_a   1.000
_cell.length_b   1.000
_cell.length_c   1.000
_cell.angle_alpha   90.00
_cell.angle_beta   90.00
_cell.angle_gamma   90.00
#
_symmetry.space_group_name_H-M   'P 1'
#
loop_
_entity.id
_entity.type
_entity.pdbx_description
1 polymer ?
#
loop_
_entity_poly.entity_id
_entity_poly.type
_entity_poly.pdbx_seq_one_letter_code
_entity_poly.pdbx_strand_id
1 'polypeptide(L)'
;MARKRPSAHSDAQFALFIEQMKGILEGGAGSEFDHAVRRLIGTGKVDLPSAGSEDTGLQEAGLQEAGLEEAGAEERSAEAASPSPLARTLSDLPEPPDFDAIEAAARETGASRAPLMVLIGKLVLGSANNESLLIYILMVLLQTDEPSAAIVFSTLNTTRARLDLVSRLARVRISDRETRDALDEVVKHFNDANRIRNEFLHAMYTVDGKGVITHTQTMRLIMKGGRTSFGEQTPIDRKRLDGMGKACRDLINLNRKIWELLPRLQEAIANTNAKDAAAAR
;
A
#
# COMPACT_ATOMS: atom_id res chain seq x y z
N MET A 1 13.06 7.35 -35.38
CA MET A 1 12.00 6.71 -34.57
C MET A 1 12.58 6.34 -33.21
N ALA A 2 12.19 7.05 -32.14
CA ALA A 2 12.68 6.74 -30.79
C ALA A 2 12.01 5.46 -30.29
N ARG A 3 12.76 4.37 -30.13
CA ARG A 3 12.29 3.17 -29.42
C ARG A 3 11.90 3.60 -28.02
N LYS A 4 10.59 3.58 -27.71
CA LYS A 4 10.06 3.80 -26.37
C LYS A 4 10.72 2.77 -25.46
N ARG A 5 11.72 3.19 -24.67
CA ARG A 5 12.31 2.37 -23.61
C ARG A 5 11.16 1.88 -22.73
N PRO A 6 11.02 0.56 -22.51
CA PRO A 6 9.91 0.00 -21.73
C PRO A 6 9.92 0.56 -20.30
N SER A 7 8.74 0.80 -19.74
CA SER A 7 8.55 1.30 -18.37
C SER A 7 8.13 0.14 -17.45
N ALA A 8 9.08 -0.75 -17.19
CA ALA A 8 9.02 -1.86 -16.23
C ALA A 8 10.40 -2.54 -16.24
N HIS A 9 10.60 -3.53 -15.36
CA HIS A 9 11.49 -4.64 -15.67
C HIS A 9 11.14 -5.15 -17.09
N SER A 10 12.12 -5.38 -17.95
CA SER A 10 11.88 -6.24 -19.10
C SER A 10 11.41 -7.62 -18.61
N ASP A 11 10.70 -8.38 -19.44
CA ASP A 11 10.31 -9.74 -19.09
C ASP A 11 11.51 -10.58 -18.63
N ALA A 12 12.69 -10.34 -19.22
CA ALA A 12 13.95 -10.94 -18.80
C ALA A 12 14.40 -10.47 -17.40
N GLN A 13 14.29 -9.19 -17.08
CA GLN A 13 14.64 -8.66 -15.75
C GLN A 13 13.68 -9.15 -14.66
N PHE A 14 12.38 -9.26 -14.98
CA PHE A 14 11.40 -9.77 -14.02
C PHE A 14 11.59 -11.29 -13.80
N ALA A 15 11.84 -12.05 -14.87
CA ALA A 15 12.15 -13.47 -14.76
C ALA A 15 13.41 -13.72 -13.93
N LEU A 16 14.49 -12.95 -14.18
CA LEU A 16 15.72 -13.00 -13.38
C LEU A 16 15.47 -12.68 -11.91
N PHE A 17 14.65 -11.67 -11.61
CA PHE A 17 14.28 -11.34 -10.24
C PHE A 17 13.54 -12.50 -9.55
N ILE A 18 12.56 -13.12 -10.21
CA ILE A 18 11.83 -14.27 -9.65
C ILE A 18 12.75 -15.47 -9.46
N GLU A 19 13.64 -15.75 -10.40
CA GLU A 19 14.61 -16.85 -10.32
C GLU A 19 15.62 -16.63 -9.19
N GLN A 20 16.13 -15.40 -9.02
CA GLN A 20 16.99 -15.03 -7.90
C GLN A 20 16.26 -15.19 -6.57
N MET A 21 15.05 -14.63 -6.44
CA MET A 21 14.21 -14.76 -5.23
C MET A 21 13.95 -16.22 -4.87
N LYS A 22 13.68 -17.06 -5.86
CA LYS A 22 13.52 -18.50 -5.67
C LYS A 22 14.83 -19.14 -5.19
N GLY A 23 15.97 -18.81 -5.79
CA GLY A 23 17.28 -19.31 -5.38
C GLY A 23 17.72 -18.86 -3.98
N ILE A 24 17.26 -17.72 -3.48
CA ILE A 24 17.53 -17.23 -2.12
C ILE A 24 16.64 -17.94 -1.10
N LEU A 25 15.36 -18.16 -1.42
CA LEU A 25 14.42 -18.90 -0.57
C LEU A 25 14.75 -20.40 -0.53
N GLU A 26 15.28 -20.96 -1.61
CA GLU A 26 15.69 -22.37 -1.72
C GLU A 26 17.18 -22.58 -1.37
N GLY A 27 17.96 -21.52 -1.26
CA GLY A 27 19.40 -21.54 -0.98
C GLY A 27 19.76 -21.28 0.48
N GLY A 28 20.95 -21.75 0.89
CA GLY A 28 21.44 -21.72 2.27
C GLY A 28 21.58 -20.34 2.95
N ALA A 29 21.34 -19.23 2.24
CA ALA A 29 21.33 -17.87 2.78
C ALA A 29 20.20 -17.63 3.81
N GLY A 30 19.12 -18.44 3.77
CA GLY A 30 18.09 -18.44 4.81
C GLY A 30 18.65 -18.77 6.20
N SER A 31 19.72 -19.58 6.28
CA SER A 31 20.33 -19.98 7.55
C SER A 31 21.18 -18.88 8.20
N GLU A 32 21.88 -18.05 7.41
CA GLU A 32 22.64 -16.90 7.93
C GLU A 32 21.72 -15.78 8.40
N PHE A 33 20.61 -15.55 7.69
CA PHE A 33 19.56 -14.62 8.09
C PHE A 33 18.84 -15.09 9.36
N ASP A 34 18.45 -16.37 9.44
CA ASP A 34 17.83 -16.95 10.64
C ASP A 34 18.79 -16.90 11.84
N HIS A 35 20.09 -17.11 11.63
CA HIS A 35 21.10 -16.93 12.66
C HIS A 35 21.27 -15.46 13.10
N ALA A 36 21.24 -14.51 12.17
CA ALA A 36 21.30 -13.07 12.47
C ALA A 36 20.05 -12.59 13.24
N VAL A 37 18.86 -13.06 12.83
CA VAL A 37 17.57 -12.78 13.48
C VAL A 37 17.49 -13.41 14.87
N ARG A 38 17.91 -14.67 15.04
CA ARG A 38 17.95 -15.33 16.36
C ARG A 38 18.93 -14.67 17.32
N ARG A 39 20.05 -14.15 16.82
CA ARG A 39 21.01 -13.37 17.60
C ARG A 39 20.44 -12.02 18.06
N LEU A 40 19.56 -11.42 17.24
CA LEU A 40 18.85 -10.18 17.54
C LEU A 40 17.66 -10.37 18.49
N ILE A 41 16.98 -11.53 18.43
CA ILE A 41 15.77 -11.80 19.22
C ILE A 41 16.08 -12.31 20.64
N GLY A 42 17.30 -12.79 20.92
CA GLY A 42 17.80 -12.92 22.28
C GLY A 42 16.87 -13.65 23.26
N THR A 43 16.46 -14.87 22.96
CA THR A 43 15.74 -15.72 23.94
C THR A 43 16.28 -17.14 23.92
N GLY A 44 16.75 -17.58 25.09
CA GLY A 44 17.14 -18.95 25.36
C GLY A 44 15.99 -19.93 25.15
N LYS A 45 16.39 -21.19 24.94
CA LYS A 45 15.57 -22.39 24.86
C LYS A 45 14.25 -22.30 25.62
N VAL A 46 13.14 -22.44 24.91
CA VAL A 46 11.91 -23.03 25.44
C VAL A 46 11.44 -24.06 24.41
N ASP A 47 11.46 -25.32 24.80
CA ASP A 47 10.91 -26.44 24.03
C ASP A 47 9.40 -26.29 23.89
N LEU A 48 8.86 -26.47 22.67
CA LEU A 48 7.43 -26.59 22.40
C LEU A 48 7.15 -27.97 21.77
N PRO A 49 6.16 -28.72 22.27
CA PRO A 49 5.78 -29.99 21.67
C PRO A 49 4.93 -29.78 20.40
N SER A 50 5.01 -30.76 19.52
CA SER A 50 4.36 -30.84 18.22
C SER A 50 2.83 -31.01 18.29
N ALA A 51 2.13 -30.38 17.34
CA ALA A 51 1.17 -31.00 16.39
C ALA A 51 -0.02 -30.07 16.06
N GLY A 52 -0.36 -30.00 14.77
CA GLY A 52 -1.76 -29.86 14.34
C GLY A 52 -2.15 -28.63 13.50
N SER A 53 -2.32 -28.88 12.19
CA SER A 53 -3.23 -28.21 11.23
C SER A 53 -3.19 -26.68 11.08
N GLU A 54 -2.63 -26.22 9.96
CA GLU A 54 -2.78 -24.86 9.45
C GLU A 54 -4.17 -24.67 8.82
N ASP A 55 -5.00 -23.86 9.49
CA ASP A 55 -6.15 -23.15 8.91
C ASP A 55 -5.70 -21.70 8.69
N THR A 56 -5.60 -21.28 7.43
CA THR A 56 -5.15 -19.94 7.05
C THR A 56 -6.28 -18.92 7.28
N GLY A 57 -6.35 -18.40 8.50
CA GLY A 57 -7.20 -17.28 8.89
C GLY A 57 -6.66 -15.93 8.41
N LEU A 58 -7.47 -15.24 7.61
CA LEU A 58 -7.38 -13.80 7.31
C LEU A 58 -7.25 -13.00 8.61
N GLN A 59 -6.12 -12.31 8.83
CA GLN A 59 -5.97 -11.41 9.96
C GLN A 59 -6.31 -9.97 9.59
N GLU A 60 -7.30 -9.49 10.33
CA GLU A 60 -7.86 -8.14 10.36
C GLU A 60 -6.79 -7.09 10.70
N ALA A 61 -6.86 -5.96 9.99
CA ALA A 61 -6.13 -4.75 10.33
C ALA A 61 -6.73 -4.12 11.60
N GLY A 62 -5.87 -3.90 12.58
CA GLY A 62 -6.22 -3.46 13.93
C GLY A 62 -7.02 -2.15 14.00
N LEU A 63 -8.08 -2.21 14.80
CA LEU A 63 -8.69 -1.07 15.46
C LEU A 63 -8.02 -0.91 16.83
N GLN A 64 -7.47 0.27 17.10
CA GLN A 64 -6.97 0.64 18.42
C GLN A 64 -8.16 0.76 19.39
N GLU A 65 -8.17 -0.08 20.43
CA GLU A 65 -9.08 0.06 21.57
C GLU A 65 -8.69 1.30 22.40
N ALA A 66 -9.63 2.24 22.52
CA ALA A 66 -9.56 3.29 23.53
C ALA A 66 -10.18 2.74 24.81
N GLY A 67 -9.35 2.64 25.87
CA GLY A 67 -9.78 2.20 27.19
C GLY A 67 -10.83 3.11 27.81
N LEU A 68 -11.82 2.49 28.45
CA LEU A 68 -12.80 3.15 29.31
C LEU A 68 -12.65 2.61 30.72
N GLU A 69 -12.38 3.52 31.66
CA GLU A 69 -12.26 3.26 33.09
C GLU A 69 -13.60 2.82 33.70
N GLU A 70 -13.53 1.87 34.64
CA GLU A 70 -14.66 1.43 35.46
C GLU A 70 -15.12 2.54 36.43
N ALA A 71 -16.42 2.80 36.45
CA ALA A 71 -17.06 3.55 37.52
C ALA A 71 -18.34 2.83 37.98
N GLY A 72 -18.26 2.27 39.20
CA GLY A 72 -19.26 2.37 40.27
C GLY A 72 -20.69 1.88 40.01
N ALA A 73 -21.01 0.73 40.60
CA ALA A 73 -22.37 0.25 40.80
C ALA A 73 -23.12 1.10 41.84
N GLU A 74 -24.33 1.58 41.50
CA GLU A 74 -25.39 1.89 42.46
C GLU A 74 -26.74 1.45 41.89
N GLU A 75 -27.44 0.61 42.67
CA GLU A 75 -28.77 0.08 42.42
C GLU A 75 -29.83 1.19 42.43
N ARG A 76 -30.72 1.21 41.43
CA ARG A 76 -32.05 1.79 41.58
C ARG A 76 -33.14 0.89 41.02
N SER A 77 -34.12 0.69 41.90
CA SER A 77 -35.32 -0.13 41.88
C SER A 77 -36.15 -0.07 40.59
N ALA A 78 -36.84 -1.20 40.37
CA ALA A 78 -37.77 -1.49 39.30
C ALA A 78 -38.92 -0.48 39.18
N GLU A 79 -39.02 0.13 38.00
CA GLU A 79 -40.21 0.83 37.54
C GLU A 79 -40.43 0.46 36.05
N ALA A 80 -41.64 -0.05 35.77
CA ALA A 80 -42.23 -0.43 34.49
C ALA A 80 -41.28 -0.59 33.27
N ALA A 81 -40.98 -1.85 32.93
CA ALA A 81 -40.26 -2.21 31.71
C ALA A 81 -40.99 -1.69 30.46
N SER A 82 -40.57 -0.51 29.99
CA SER A 82 -40.69 -0.15 28.58
C SER A 82 -39.95 -1.20 27.76
N PRO A 83 -40.46 -1.62 26.58
CA PRO A 83 -39.83 -2.69 25.82
C PRO A 83 -38.38 -2.31 25.49
N SER A 84 -37.46 -3.22 25.81
CA SER A 84 -36.03 -3.08 25.57
C SER A 84 -35.77 -2.71 24.10
N PRO A 85 -34.93 -1.70 23.78
CA PRO A 85 -34.70 -1.21 22.42
C PRO A 85 -33.90 -2.18 21.52
N LEU A 86 -33.76 -3.45 21.91
CA LEU A 86 -32.95 -4.45 21.21
C LEU A 86 -33.72 -5.75 20.92
N ALA A 87 -35.04 -5.69 20.75
CA ALA A 87 -35.75 -6.73 20.00
C ALA A 87 -35.60 -6.46 18.49
N ARG A 88 -34.38 -6.58 17.95
CA ARG A 88 -34.16 -6.51 16.49
C ARG A 88 -34.76 -7.75 15.85
N THR A 89 -35.87 -7.60 15.16
CA THR A 89 -36.37 -8.62 14.23
C THR A 89 -35.38 -8.77 13.08
N LEU A 90 -35.32 -9.94 12.45
CA LEU A 90 -34.50 -10.27 11.27
C LEU A 90 -34.72 -9.35 10.04
N SER A 91 -35.50 -8.28 10.16
CA SER A 91 -36.06 -7.41 9.11
C SER A 91 -35.38 -6.05 8.96
N ASP A 92 -34.33 -5.75 9.73
CA ASP A 92 -33.66 -4.43 9.65
C ASP A 92 -32.59 -4.35 8.55
N LEU A 93 -32.42 -5.42 7.77
CA LEU A 93 -31.53 -5.42 6.61
C LEU A 93 -32.25 -4.82 5.39
N PRO A 94 -31.57 -4.00 4.58
CA PRO A 94 -32.13 -3.53 3.33
C PRO A 94 -32.45 -4.72 2.42
N GLU A 95 -33.53 -4.59 1.65
CA GLU A 95 -33.90 -5.60 0.67
C GLU A 95 -32.73 -5.84 -0.32
N PRO A 96 -32.47 -7.11 -0.69
CA PRO A 96 -31.47 -7.42 -1.70
C PRO A 96 -31.76 -6.65 -3.00
N PRO A 97 -30.73 -6.05 -3.64
CA PRO A 97 -30.91 -5.45 -4.96
C PRO A 97 -31.36 -6.48 -5.99
N ASP A 98 -32.06 -6.02 -7.03
CA ASP A 98 -32.34 -6.84 -8.21
C ASP A 98 -31.06 -7.08 -9.02
N PHE A 99 -30.37 -8.18 -8.71
CA PHE A 99 -29.10 -8.53 -9.33
C PHE A 99 -29.23 -8.82 -10.83
N ASP A 100 -30.35 -9.40 -11.27
CA ASP A 100 -30.59 -9.75 -12.68
C ASP A 100 -30.77 -8.48 -13.52
N ALA A 101 -31.54 -7.51 -13.00
CA ALA A 101 -31.69 -6.21 -13.65
C ALA A 101 -30.36 -5.44 -13.71
N ILE A 102 -29.58 -5.46 -12.62
CA ILE A 102 -28.25 -4.83 -12.58
C ILE A 102 -27.30 -5.48 -13.59
N GLU A 103 -27.32 -6.81 -13.72
CA GLU A 103 -26.44 -7.53 -14.64
C GLU A 103 -26.84 -7.29 -16.11
N ALA A 104 -28.14 -7.31 -16.43
CA ALA A 104 -28.65 -6.97 -17.75
C ALA A 104 -28.23 -5.55 -18.16
N ALA A 105 -28.47 -4.57 -17.28
CA ALA A 105 -28.09 -3.18 -17.52
C ALA A 105 -26.56 -3.00 -17.60
N ALA A 106 -25.77 -3.78 -16.84
CA ALA A 106 -24.32 -3.79 -16.92
C ALA A 106 -23.79 -4.29 -18.27
N ARG A 107 -24.42 -5.32 -18.86
CA ARG A 107 -24.06 -5.83 -20.19
C ARG A 107 -24.31 -4.77 -21.27
N GLU A 108 -25.42 -4.05 -21.17
CA GLU A 108 -25.77 -2.95 -22.07
C GLU A 108 -24.84 -1.73 -21.91
N THR A 109 -24.43 -1.43 -20.67
CA THR A 109 -23.59 -0.27 -20.34
C THR A 109 -22.09 -0.58 -20.26
N GLY A 110 -21.65 -1.79 -20.58
CA GLY A 110 -20.25 -2.23 -20.46
C GLY A 110 -19.24 -1.30 -21.13
N ALA A 111 -19.60 -0.74 -22.29
CA ALA A 111 -18.78 0.25 -23.00
C ALA A 111 -18.58 1.57 -22.21
N SER A 112 -19.55 1.96 -21.37
CA SER A 112 -19.49 3.19 -20.57
C SER A 112 -18.61 3.05 -19.31
N ARG A 113 -18.48 1.83 -18.76
CA ARG A 113 -17.63 1.53 -17.59
C ARG A 113 -16.17 1.26 -17.96
N ALA A 114 -15.92 0.81 -19.18
CA ALA A 114 -14.59 0.41 -19.65
C ALA A 114 -13.49 1.47 -19.44
N PRO A 115 -13.71 2.78 -19.70
CA PRO A 115 -12.69 3.79 -19.47
C PRO A 115 -12.24 3.89 -18.00
N LEU A 116 -13.17 3.83 -17.06
CA LEU A 116 -12.87 3.87 -15.62
C LEU A 116 -12.06 2.63 -15.22
N MET A 117 -12.49 1.43 -15.63
CA MET A 117 -11.80 0.18 -15.31
C MET A 117 -10.39 0.13 -15.91
N VAL A 118 -10.21 0.62 -17.14
CA VAL A 118 -8.89 0.73 -17.77
C VAL A 118 -7.98 1.69 -16.98
N LEU A 119 -8.52 2.81 -16.49
CA LEU A 119 -7.75 3.75 -15.67
C LEU A 119 -7.37 3.15 -14.30
N ILE A 120 -8.28 2.45 -13.64
CA ILE A 120 -8.00 1.72 -12.39
C ILE A 120 -6.90 0.69 -12.62
N GLY A 121 -7.01 -0.15 -13.66
CA GLY A 121 -5.99 -1.14 -13.98
C GLY A 121 -4.61 -0.52 -14.25
N LYS A 122 -4.58 0.60 -14.98
CA LYS A 122 -3.33 1.36 -15.21
C LYS A 122 -2.74 1.94 -13.93
N LEU A 123 -3.58 2.45 -13.01
CA LEU A 123 -3.12 2.94 -11.70
C LEU A 123 -2.53 1.81 -10.86
N VAL A 124 -3.20 0.66 -10.78
CA VAL A 124 -2.72 -0.52 -10.03
C VAL A 124 -1.38 -0.98 -10.56
N LEU A 125 -1.29 -1.24 -11.87
CA LEU A 125 -0.05 -1.70 -12.51
C LEU A 125 1.08 -0.68 -12.37
N GLY A 126 0.79 0.59 -12.65
CA GLY A 126 1.77 1.66 -12.52
C GLY A 126 2.28 1.81 -11.08
N SER A 127 1.39 1.72 -10.09
CA SER A 127 1.76 1.77 -8.68
C SER A 127 2.68 0.62 -8.30
N ALA A 128 2.30 -0.62 -8.62
CA ALA A 128 3.08 -1.81 -8.29
C ALA A 128 4.48 -1.77 -8.94
N ASN A 129 4.56 -1.41 -10.23
CA ASN A 129 5.81 -1.33 -10.96
C ASN A 129 6.74 -0.23 -10.46
N ASN A 130 6.20 0.89 -9.97
CA ASN A 130 7.03 1.91 -9.34
C ASN A 130 7.50 1.43 -7.97
N GLU A 131 6.58 0.90 -7.17
CA GLU A 131 6.86 0.47 -5.81
C GLU A 131 7.95 -0.61 -5.74
N SER A 132 7.97 -1.56 -6.68
CA SER A 132 9.04 -2.57 -6.74
C SER A 132 10.44 -1.95 -6.92
N LEU A 133 10.57 -0.79 -7.58
CA LEU A 133 11.86 -0.12 -7.72
C LEU A 133 12.40 0.48 -6.42
N LEU A 134 11.58 0.57 -5.37
CA LEU A 134 12.07 0.94 -4.04
C LEU A 134 13.08 -0.08 -3.51
N ILE A 135 13.05 -1.34 -3.98
CA ILE A 135 14.06 -2.36 -3.65
C ILE A 135 15.46 -1.86 -4.03
N TYR A 136 15.63 -1.33 -5.25
CA TYR A 136 16.93 -0.82 -5.72
C TYR A 136 17.36 0.45 -4.99
N ILE A 137 16.41 1.32 -4.65
CA ILE A 137 16.72 2.51 -3.82
C ILE A 137 17.20 2.06 -2.44
N LEU A 138 16.51 1.11 -1.80
CA LEU A 138 16.91 0.56 -0.51
C LEU A 138 18.27 -0.15 -0.59
N MET A 139 18.52 -0.93 -1.64
CA MET A 139 19.81 -1.58 -1.90
C MET A 139 20.96 -0.57 -1.88
N VAL A 140 20.81 0.55 -2.59
CA VAL A 140 21.84 1.61 -2.64
C VAL A 140 21.99 2.32 -1.30
N LEU A 141 20.88 2.71 -0.66
CA LEU A 141 20.91 3.46 0.61
C LEU A 141 21.46 2.64 1.79
N LEU A 142 21.11 1.36 1.85
CA LEU A 142 21.57 0.41 2.87
C LEU A 142 22.95 -0.17 2.54
N GLN A 143 23.45 0.01 1.32
CA GLN A 143 24.70 -0.58 0.84
C GLN A 143 24.74 -2.10 1.01
N THR A 144 23.67 -2.75 0.55
CA THR A 144 23.47 -4.19 0.66
C THR A 144 23.20 -4.79 -0.72
N ASP A 145 23.07 -6.11 -0.79
CA ASP A 145 22.70 -6.83 -2.01
C ASP A 145 21.18 -6.76 -2.27
N GLU A 146 20.77 -7.01 -3.51
CA GLU A 146 19.37 -7.00 -3.93
C GLU A 146 18.46 -7.92 -3.09
N PRO A 147 18.85 -9.18 -2.79
CA PRO A 147 18.11 -10.06 -1.87
C PRO A 147 17.83 -9.43 -0.51
N SER A 148 18.86 -8.92 0.14
CA SER A 148 18.76 -8.29 1.47
C SER A 148 17.84 -7.06 1.44
N ALA A 149 17.94 -6.23 0.39
CA ALA A 149 17.05 -5.09 0.20
C ALA A 149 15.60 -5.51 -0.04
N ALA A 150 15.37 -6.61 -0.78
CA ALA A 150 14.04 -7.16 -1.04
C ALA A 150 13.39 -7.68 0.25
N ILE A 151 14.15 -8.29 1.16
CA ILE A 151 13.67 -8.70 2.49
C ILE A 151 13.23 -7.48 3.32
N VAL A 152 14.03 -6.40 3.34
CA VAL A 152 13.66 -5.16 4.04
C VAL A 152 12.38 -4.56 3.44
N PHE A 153 12.29 -4.53 2.10
CA PHE A 153 11.11 -4.06 1.39
C PHE A 153 9.85 -4.87 1.71
N SER A 154 9.95 -6.20 1.76
CA SER A 154 8.81 -7.10 2.01
C SER A 154 8.34 -7.03 3.46
N THR A 155 9.25 -6.77 4.40
CA THR A 155 8.94 -6.61 5.83
C THR A 155 8.06 -5.38 6.11
N LEU A 156 8.14 -4.35 5.27
CA LEU A 156 7.33 -3.14 5.40
C LEU A 156 5.98 -3.31 4.69
N ASN A 157 4.89 -3.45 5.46
CA ASN A 157 3.57 -3.81 4.93
C ASN A 157 2.85 -2.73 4.09
N THR A 158 3.38 -1.51 4.03
CA THR A 158 2.74 -0.42 3.27
C THR A 158 3.74 0.37 2.44
N THR A 159 3.30 0.85 1.28
CA THR A 159 4.08 1.78 0.43
C THR A 159 4.53 3.01 1.21
N ARG A 160 3.68 3.52 2.11
CA ARG A 160 4.00 4.67 2.96
C ARG A 160 5.18 4.36 3.88
N ALA A 161 5.20 3.20 4.55
CA ALA A 161 6.30 2.81 5.42
C ALA A 161 7.63 2.66 4.64
N ARG A 162 7.56 2.08 3.43
CA ARG A 162 8.71 1.97 2.52
C ARG A 162 9.27 3.34 2.13
N LEU A 163 8.41 4.27 1.73
CA LEU A 163 8.81 5.64 1.37
C LEU A 163 9.35 6.44 2.56
N ASP A 164 8.80 6.23 3.76
CA ASP A 164 9.32 6.85 4.99
C ASP A 164 10.72 6.33 5.32
N LEU A 165 10.95 5.02 5.22
CA LEU A 165 12.28 4.45 5.39
C LEU A 165 13.28 5.04 4.38
N VAL A 166 12.92 5.08 3.09
CA VAL A 166 13.75 5.69 2.04
C VAL A 166 14.10 7.14 2.38
N SER A 167 13.12 7.95 2.78
CA SER A 167 13.34 9.36 3.14
C SER A 167 14.26 9.52 4.35
N ARG A 168 14.11 8.66 5.37
CA ARG A 168 14.97 8.67 6.56
C ARG A 168 16.39 8.26 6.24
N LEU A 169 16.56 7.18 5.47
CA LEU A 169 17.88 6.73 5.03
C LEU A 169 18.56 7.79 4.16
N ALA A 170 17.84 8.43 3.24
CA ALA A 170 18.38 9.49 2.39
C ALA A 170 18.99 10.64 3.21
N ARG A 171 18.31 11.07 4.27
CA ARG A 171 18.80 12.15 5.15
C ARG A 171 20.08 11.80 5.88
N VAL A 172 20.27 10.54 6.24
CA VAL A 172 21.44 10.07 6.99
C VAL A 172 22.59 9.71 6.06
N ARG A 173 22.30 9.18 4.88
CA ARG A 173 23.28 8.51 4.01
C ARG A 173 23.76 9.37 2.86
N ILE A 174 23.00 10.38 2.44
CA ILE A 174 23.33 11.22 1.29
C ILE A 174 23.78 12.60 1.78
N SER A 175 25.09 12.89 1.64
CA SER A 175 25.62 14.23 1.90
C SER A 175 25.36 15.22 0.75
N ASP A 176 25.24 14.72 -0.48
CA ASP A 176 24.93 15.55 -1.65
C ASP A 176 23.47 16.04 -1.63
N ARG A 177 23.31 17.36 -1.49
CA ARG A 177 21.99 17.97 -1.39
C ARG A 177 21.18 17.81 -2.66
N GLU A 178 21.79 17.93 -3.84
CA GLU A 178 21.06 17.87 -5.11
C GLU A 178 20.44 16.48 -5.32
N THR A 179 21.21 15.42 -5.08
CA THR A 179 20.73 14.04 -5.19
C THR A 179 19.67 13.72 -4.14
N ARG A 180 19.82 14.24 -2.91
CA ARG A 180 18.79 14.08 -1.88
C ARG A 180 17.49 14.78 -2.27
N ASP A 181 17.55 16.02 -2.72
CA ASP A 181 16.37 16.80 -3.13
C ASP A 181 15.67 16.13 -4.34
N ALA A 182 16.43 15.51 -5.26
CA ALA A 182 15.88 14.72 -6.35
C ALA A 182 15.14 13.45 -5.86
N LEU A 183 15.66 12.77 -4.84
CA LEU A 183 14.98 11.63 -4.21
C LEU A 183 13.72 12.05 -3.45
N ASP A 184 13.75 13.19 -2.75
CA ASP A 184 12.58 13.75 -2.07
C ASP A 184 11.46 14.08 -3.07
N GLU A 185 11.79 14.62 -4.25
CA GLU A 185 10.81 14.84 -5.32
C GLU A 185 10.26 13.53 -5.90
N VAL A 186 11.04 12.44 -5.96
CA VAL A 186 10.51 11.10 -6.31
C VAL A 186 9.51 10.62 -5.27
N VAL A 187 9.83 10.73 -3.98
CA VAL A 187 8.95 10.33 -2.87
C VAL A 187 7.64 11.13 -2.88
N LYS A 188 7.73 12.44 -3.15
CA LYS A 188 6.56 13.32 -3.27
C LYS A 188 5.64 12.88 -4.40
N HIS A 189 6.17 12.63 -5.60
CA HIS A 189 5.37 12.13 -6.73
C HIS A 189 4.70 10.78 -6.43
N PHE A 190 5.39 9.89 -5.71
CA PHE A 190 4.80 8.65 -5.22
C PHE A 190 3.58 8.89 -4.32
N ASN A 191 3.72 9.80 -3.34
CA ASN A 191 2.64 10.11 -2.42
C ASN A 191 1.43 10.74 -3.12
N ASP A 192 1.67 11.63 -4.08
CA ASP A 192 0.61 12.26 -4.87
C ASP A 192 -0.16 11.22 -5.70
N ALA A 193 0.55 10.30 -6.36
CA ALA A 193 -0.07 9.21 -7.11
C ALA A 193 -0.80 8.21 -6.20
N ASN A 194 -0.22 7.87 -5.04
CA ASN A 194 -0.83 7.00 -4.04
C ASN A 194 -2.11 7.57 -3.47
N ARG A 195 -2.23 8.90 -3.34
CA ARG A 195 -3.48 9.53 -2.91
C ARG A 195 -4.62 9.23 -3.89
N ILE A 196 -4.38 9.41 -5.18
CA ILE A 196 -5.37 9.10 -6.23
C ILE A 196 -5.65 7.60 -6.29
N ARG A 197 -4.62 6.75 -6.24
CA ARG A 197 -4.81 5.30 -6.16
C ARG A 197 -5.72 4.94 -5.00
N ASN A 198 -5.40 5.39 -3.80
CA ASN A 198 -6.13 5.01 -2.60
C ASN A 198 -7.57 5.52 -2.62
N GLU A 199 -7.82 6.70 -3.20
CA GLU A 199 -9.18 7.22 -3.41
C GLU A 199 -10.04 6.26 -4.23
N PHE A 200 -9.51 5.72 -5.35
CA PHE A 200 -10.29 4.83 -6.23
C PHE A 200 -10.23 3.35 -5.84
N LEU A 201 -9.16 2.89 -5.19
CA LEU A 201 -9.03 1.48 -4.79
C LEU A 201 -9.67 1.20 -3.41
N HIS A 202 -9.88 2.24 -2.59
CA HIS A 202 -10.51 2.13 -1.27
C HIS A 202 -11.78 3.01 -1.19
N ALA A 203 -12.61 2.92 -2.23
CA ALA A 203 -13.92 3.56 -2.30
C ALA A 203 -15.04 2.55 -2.45
N MET A 204 -16.20 2.89 -1.88
CA MET A 204 -17.48 2.31 -2.27
C MET A 204 -17.94 2.96 -3.58
N TYR A 205 -18.49 2.17 -4.49
CA TYR A 205 -18.97 2.63 -5.78
C TYR A 205 -20.49 2.59 -5.83
N THR A 206 -21.10 3.69 -6.26
CA THR A 206 -22.55 3.74 -6.51
C THR A 206 -22.83 3.46 -7.97
N VAL A 207 -23.78 2.57 -8.21
CA VAL A 207 -24.26 2.19 -9.53
C VAL A 207 -25.70 2.67 -9.68
N ASP A 208 -26.04 3.35 -10.77
CA ASP A 208 -27.41 3.77 -11.03
C ASP A 208 -28.27 2.62 -11.60
N GLY A 209 -29.57 2.87 -11.78
CA GLY A 209 -30.52 1.88 -12.33
C GLY A 209 -30.25 1.47 -13.78
N LYS A 210 -29.30 2.12 -14.48
CA LYS A 210 -28.81 1.72 -15.80
C LYS A 210 -27.50 0.95 -15.72
N GLY A 211 -27.01 0.68 -14.52
CA GLY A 211 -25.71 0.09 -14.35
C GLY A 211 -24.56 1.08 -14.53
N VAL A 212 -24.72 2.39 -14.60
CA VAL A 212 -23.56 3.28 -14.73
C VAL A 212 -22.93 3.52 -13.35
N ILE A 213 -21.61 3.45 -13.26
CA ILE A 213 -20.90 3.84 -12.02
C ILE A 213 -20.89 5.37 -11.95
N THR A 214 -21.59 5.93 -10.96
CA THR A 214 -21.84 7.37 -10.89
C THR A 214 -21.01 8.07 -9.82
N HIS A 215 -20.74 7.42 -8.69
CA HIS A 215 -20.08 8.03 -7.54
C HIS A 215 -19.09 7.09 -6.87
N THR A 216 -18.13 7.69 -6.18
CA THR A 216 -17.24 7.04 -5.20
C THR A 216 -17.50 7.62 -3.82
N GLN A 217 -17.43 6.79 -2.78
CA GLN A 217 -17.50 7.23 -1.39
C GLN A 217 -16.33 6.65 -0.60
N THR A 218 -15.61 7.50 0.15
CA THR A 218 -14.50 7.01 0.98
C THR A 218 -15.03 6.12 2.09
N MET A 219 -14.40 4.95 2.27
CA MET A 219 -14.78 3.95 3.28
C MET A 219 -14.44 4.35 4.72
N ARG A 220 -13.93 5.57 4.94
CA ARG A 220 -13.53 6.05 6.26
C ARG A 220 -14.74 6.59 7.03
N LEU A 221 -14.85 6.19 8.29
CA LEU A 221 -15.81 6.73 9.23
C LEU A 221 -15.41 8.16 9.66
N ILE A 222 -16.36 9.08 9.56
CA ILE A 222 -16.24 10.47 10.00
C ILE A 222 -17.23 10.68 11.15
N MET A 223 -16.69 11.06 12.31
CA MET A 223 -17.45 11.49 13.47
C MET A 223 -17.56 13.01 13.44
N LYS A 224 -18.78 13.56 13.29
CA LYS A 224 -19.01 15.01 13.33
C LYS A 224 -20.27 15.31 14.12
N GLY A 225 -20.14 16.10 15.19
CA GLY A 225 -21.28 16.53 16.03
C GLY A 225 -22.06 15.37 16.66
N GLY A 226 -21.37 14.32 17.13
CA GLY A 226 -22.01 13.14 17.71
C GLY A 226 -22.67 12.19 16.71
N ARG A 227 -22.57 12.46 15.40
CA ARG A 227 -23.08 11.60 14.34
C ARG A 227 -21.94 10.91 13.61
N THR A 228 -22.12 9.61 13.40
CA THR A 228 -21.25 8.75 12.60
C THR A 228 -21.72 8.75 11.15
N SER A 229 -20.83 9.07 10.21
CA SER A 229 -21.13 9.04 8.77
C SER A 229 -19.94 8.52 7.97
N PHE A 230 -20.17 7.97 6.78
CA PHE A 230 -19.09 7.69 5.83
C PHE A 230 -18.59 8.99 5.17
N GLY A 231 -17.45 8.91 4.50
CA GLY A 231 -16.91 10.04 3.72
C GLY A 231 -17.89 10.60 2.70
N GLU A 232 -17.59 11.79 2.18
CA GLU A 232 -18.45 12.45 1.18
C GLU A 232 -18.55 11.63 -0.12
N GLN A 233 -19.76 11.55 -0.68
CA GLN A 233 -19.95 10.97 -2.01
C GLN A 233 -19.46 11.96 -3.07
N THR A 234 -18.56 11.48 -3.93
CA THR A 234 -17.98 12.30 -5.00
C THR A 234 -18.36 11.72 -6.36
N PRO A 235 -18.93 12.51 -7.30
CA PRO A 235 -19.32 12.04 -8.62
C PRO A 235 -18.09 11.65 -9.45
N ILE A 236 -18.20 10.64 -10.30
CA ILE A 236 -17.17 10.28 -11.28
C ILE A 236 -17.39 11.11 -12.54
N ASP A 237 -16.88 12.32 -12.54
CA ASP A 237 -16.98 13.24 -13.67
C ASP A 237 -15.76 13.17 -14.60
N ARG A 238 -15.84 13.91 -15.70
CA ARG A 238 -14.75 13.97 -16.69
C ARG A 238 -13.45 14.50 -16.08
N LYS A 239 -13.52 15.48 -15.19
CA LYS A 239 -12.36 16.10 -14.53
C LYS A 239 -11.60 15.08 -13.70
N ARG A 240 -12.31 14.23 -12.95
CA ARG A 240 -11.71 13.15 -12.15
C ARG A 240 -11.11 12.07 -13.02
N LEU A 241 -11.79 11.65 -14.10
CA LEU A 241 -11.23 10.70 -15.06
C LEU A 241 -9.94 11.25 -15.73
N ASP A 242 -9.92 12.53 -16.09
CA ASP A 242 -8.72 13.18 -16.61
C ASP A 242 -7.61 13.26 -15.55
N GLY A 243 -7.97 13.48 -14.28
CA GLY A 243 -7.08 13.40 -13.12
C GLY A 243 -6.45 12.03 -12.93
N MET A 244 -7.24 10.95 -13.01
CA MET A 244 -6.72 9.57 -13.00
C MET A 244 -5.78 9.34 -14.19
N GLY A 245 -6.17 9.79 -15.38
CA GLY A 245 -5.34 9.69 -16.58
C GLY A 245 -4.00 10.41 -16.43
N LYS A 246 -3.98 11.56 -15.75
CA LYS A 246 -2.75 12.28 -15.39
C LYS A 246 -1.92 11.46 -14.41
N ALA A 247 -2.51 10.95 -13.33
CA ALA A 247 -1.80 10.12 -12.35
C ALA A 247 -1.17 8.87 -12.99
N CYS A 248 -1.87 8.21 -13.94
CA CYS A 248 -1.27 7.11 -14.71
C CYS A 248 -0.02 7.55 -15.50
N ARG A 249 -0.05 8.72 -16.15
CA ARG A 249 1.12 9.25 -16.88
C ARG A 249 2.24 9.64 -15.93
N ASP A 250 1.90 10.22 -14.79
CA ASP A 250 2.87 10.59 -13.77
C ASP A 250 3.58 9.35 -13.22
N LEU A 251 2.87 8.24 -12.98
CA LEU A 251 3.45 6.94 -12.61
C LEU A 251 4.41 6.40 -13.68
N ILE A 252 4.07 6.51 -14.97
CA ILE A 252 4.98 6.09 -16.05
C ILE A 252 6.26 6.93 -16.06
N ASN A 253 6.14 8.24 -15.84
CA ASN A 253 7.28 9.14 -15.78
C ASN A 253 8.12 8.93 -14.52
N LEU A 254 7.47 8.66 -13.39
CA LEU A 254 8.11 8.36 -12.12
C LEU A 254 9.05 7.16 -12.24
N ASN A 255 8.60 6.11 -12.94
CA ASN A 255 9.40 4.90 -13.17
C ASN A 255 10.72 5.24 -13.86
N ARG A 256 10.66 6.07 -14.91
CA ARG A 256 11.84 6.54 -15.66
C ARG A 256 12.77 7.38 -14.78
N LYS A 257 12.19 8.31 -14.01
CA LYS A 257 12.94 9.17 -13.07
C LYS A 257 13.69 8.35 -12.04
N ILE A 258 13.10 7.28 -11.51
CA ILE A 258 13.76 6.39 -10.55
C ILE A 258 14.98 5.74 -11.20
N TRP A 259 14.82 5.17 -12.40
CA TRP A 259 15.95 4.56 -13.14
C TRP A 259 17.08 5.55 -13.43
N GLU A 260 16.76 6.79 -13.77
CA GLU A 260 17.75 7.85 -14.00
C GLU A 260 18.44 8.30 -12.71
N LEU A 261 17.76 8.20 -11.57
CA LEU A 261 18.28 8.58 -10.26
C LEU A 261 19.20 7.53 -9.64
N LEU A 262 19.01 6.23 -9.94
CA LEU A 262 19.78 5.14 -9.32
C LEU A 262 21.31 5.29 -9.44
N PRO A 263 21.90 5.57 -10.62
CA PRO A 263 23.35 5.77 -10.73
C PRO A 263 23.85 6.98 -9.91
N ARG A 264 23.07 8.06 -9.88
CA ARG A 264 23.38 9.28 -9.10
C ARG A 264 23.38 8.99 -7.60
N LEU A 265 22.41 8.21 -7.12
CA LEU A 265 22.36 7.76 -5.73
C LEU A 265 23.61 6.95 -5.38
N GLN A 266 24.01 6.02 -6.24
CA GLN A 266 25.19 5.18 -6.00
C GLN A 266 26.47 6.02 -5.88
N GLU A 267 26.65 6.99 -6.79
CA GLU A 267 27.78 7.92 -6.76
C GLU A 267 27.77 8.81 -5.50
N ALA A 268 26.61 9.38 -5.15
CA ALA A 268 26.47 10.22 -3.96
C ALA A 268 26.78 9.48 -2.65
N ILE A 269 26.36 8.21 -2.54
CA ILE A 269 26.69 7.34 -1.41
C ILE A 269 28.19 7.04 -1.36
N ALA A 270 28.81 6.69 -2.51
CA ALA A 270 30.24 6.43 -2.57
C ALA A 270 31.07 7.65 -2.15
N ASN A 271 30.68 8.84 -2.62
CA ASN A 271 31.33 10.10 -2.25
C ASN A 271 31.15 10.45 -0.77
N THR A 272 29.98 10.15 -0.19
CA THR A 272 29.73 10.36 1.25
C THR A 272 30.63 9.46 2.08
N ASN A 273 30.69 8.17 1.76
CA ASN A 273 31.58 7.23 2.45
C ASN A 273 33.06 7.60 2.34
N ALA A 274 33.51 8.07 1.17
CA ALA A 274 34.89 8.52 0.97
C ALA A 274 35.24 9.72 1.86
N LYS A 275 34.30 10.67 2.02
CA LYS A 275 34.45 11.82 2.92
C LYS A 275 34.51 11.38 4.38
N ASP A 276 33.60 10.49 4.81
CA ASP A 276 33.57 10.00 6.19
C ASP A 276 34.84 9.23 6.54
N ALA A 277 35.36 8.41 5.61
CA ALA A 277 36.62 7.70 5.79
C ALA A 277 37.83 8.64 5.84
N ALA A 278 37.80 9.78 5.13
CA ALA A 278 38.84 10.79 5.21
C ALA A 278 38.78 11.60 6.51
N ALA A 279 37.58 11.87 7.05
CA ALA A 279 37.38 12.58 8.30
C ALA A 279 37.72 11.73 9.55
N ALA A 280 37.69 10.40 9.42
CA ALA A 280 38.06 9.46 10.49
C ALA A 280 39.56 9.16 10.58
N ARG A 281 40.38 9.69 9.67
CA ARG A 281 41.85 9.57 9.66
C ARG A 281 42.49 10.81 10.26
#